data_AF-A0A2V0NNF7-F1
#
_entry.id   AF-A0A2V0NNF7-F1
#
_cell.length_a   1.000
_cell.length_b   1.000
_cell.length_c   1.000
_cell.angle_alpha   90.00
_cell.angle_beta   90.00
_cell.angle_gamma   90.00
#
_symmetry.space_group_name_H-M   'P 1'
#
loop_
_entity.id
_entity.type
_entity.pdbx_description
1 polymer ?
#
loop_
_entity_poly.entity_id
_entity_poly.type
_entity_poly.pdbx_seq_one_letter_code
_entity_poly.pdbx_strand_id
1 'polypeptide(L)'
;MASCRAGTAEGAEDEAKAARVSEALGCPCVADLRRGPCGSSFVTAFSCFHLSAAEPRGCECLAVNLAFAACLRAHPDAAGGGGGGERPPAS
;
A
#
# COMPACT_ATOMS: atom_id res chain seq x y z
N MET A 1 3.67 0.17 -22.70
CA MET A 1 3.65 0.61 -21.28
C MET A 1 2.26 1.18 -21.01
N ALA A 2 1.55 0.71 -19.99
CA ALA A 2 0.25 1.27 -19.65
C ALA A 2 0.45 2.74 -19.20
N SER A 3 -0.25 3.67 -19.84
CA SER A 3 -0.14 5.09 -19.52
C SER A 3 -0.98 5.40 -18.29
N CYS A 4 -0.40 6.07 -17.30
CA CYS A 4 -1.09 6.48 -16.09
C CYS A 4 -1.98 7.70 -16.40
N ARG A 5 -3.29 7.53 -16.29
CA ARG A 5 -4.27 8.61 -16.46
C ARG A 5 -4.76 9.06 -15.10
N ALA A 6 -4.58 10.33 -14.75
CA ALA A 6 -5.24 10.87 -13.57
C ALA A 6 -6.77 10.84 -13.77
N GLY A 7 -7.50 10.29 -12.81
CA GLY A 7 -8.96 10.33 -12.81
C GLY A 7 -9.50 11.52 -12.04
N THR A 8 -10.73 11.90 -12.33
CA THR A 8 -11.43 13.01 -11.67
C THR A 8 -11.99 12.53 -10.34
N ALA A 9 -11.37 12.92 -9.23
CA ALA A 9 -11.92 12.70 -7.89
C ALA A 9 -12.92 13.83 -7.57
N GLU A 10 -14.23 13.53 -7.57
CA GLU A 10 -15.21 14.44 -6.96
C GLU A 10 -15.20 14.20 -5.44
N GLY A 11 -15.09 15.28 -4.65
CA GLY A 11 -14.76 15.23 -3.23
C GLY A 11 -15.71 14.46 -2.30
N ALA A 12 -16.91 14.10 -2.76
CA ALA A 12 -17.81 13.21 -2.03
C ALA A 12 -17.36 11.73 -2.05
N GLU A 13 -16.64 11.32 -3.09
CA GLU A 13 -16.06 9.96 -3.17
C GLU A 13 -14.82 9.82 -2.29
N ASP A 14 -14.12 10.92 -2.01
CA ASP A 14 -12.89 10.91 -1.21
C ASP A 14 -13.16 10.58 0.27
N GLU A 15 -14.26 11.10 0.83
CA GLU A 15 -14.66 10.80 2.21
C GLU A 15 -15.12 9.34 2.40
N ALA A 16 -15.86 8.80 1.43
CA ALA A 16 -16.25 7.39 1.44
C ALA A 16 -15.04 6.45 1.30
N LYS A 17 -14.07 6.81 0.45
CA LYS A 17 -12.81 6.07 0.32
C LYS A 17 -11.98 6.20 1.60
N ALA A 18 -11.92 7.38 2.23
CA ALA A 18 -11.23 7.59 3.49
C ALA A 18 -11.83 6.74 4.62
N ALA A 19 -13.16 6.67 4.72
CA ALA A 19 -13.83 5.79 5.69
C ALA A 19 -13.47 4.31 5.45
N ARG A 20 -13.49 3.85 4.20
CA ARG A 20 -13.09 2.48 3.83
C ARG A 20 -11.62 2.21 4.13
N VAL A 21 -10.74 3.19 3.89
CA VAL A 21 -9.31 3.10 4.21
C VAL A 21 -9.14 2.96 5.72
N SER A 22 -9.82 3.78 6.51
CA SER A 22 -9.77 3.72 7.97
C SER A 22 -10.27 2.37 8.50
N GLU A 23 -11.37 1.84 7.95
CA GLU A 23 -11.88 0.53 8.32
C GLU A 23 -10.89 -0.60 7.95
N ALA A 24 -10.33 -0.57 6.74
CA ALA A 24 -9.36 -1.55 6.29
C ALA A 24 -8.06 -1.51 7.12
N LEU A 25 -7.59 -0.32 7.49
CA LEU A 25 -6.48 -0.16 8.42
C LEU A 25 -6.85 -0.65 9.83
N GLY A 26 -8.11 -0.60 10.24
CA GLY A 26 -8.58 -1.15 11.52
C GLY A 26 -8.53 -2.68 11.61
N CYS A 27 -8.51 -3.38 10.47
CA CYS A 27 -8.56 -4.84 10.43
C CYS A 27 -7.30 -5.49 11.05
N PRO A 28 -7.44 -6.52 11.92
CA PRO A 28 -6.30 -7.20 12.54
C PRO A 28 -5.35 -7.83 11.51
N CYS A 29 -5.83 -8.19 10.31
CA CYS A 29 -5.04 -8.78 9.24
C CYS A 29 -3.85 -7.91 8.79
N VAL A 30 -3.97 -6.58 8.90
CA VAL A 30 -2.91 -5.63 8.50
C VAL A 30 -2.21 -4.99 9.69
N ALA A 31 -2.55 -5.42 10.90
CA ALA A 31 -2.12 -4.75 12.12
C ALA A 31 -0.61 -4.92 12.37
N ASP A 32 -0.03 -6.06 12.00
CA ASP A 32 1.42 -6.30 12.12
C ASP A 32 2.21 -5.47 11.12
N LEU A 33 1.71 -5.34 9.88
CA LEU A 33 2.30 -4.46 8.88
C LEU A 33 2.27 -2.99 9.34
N ARG A 34 1.20 -2.54 10.00
CA ARG A 34 1.06 -1.17 10.51
C ARG A 34 1.92 -0.88 11.74
N ARG A 35 2.12 -1.85 12.63
CA ARG A 35 2.91 -1.68 13.86
C ARG A 35 4.42 -1.90 13.65
N GLY A 36 4.80 -2.59 12.58
CA GLY A 36 6.20 -2.88 12.27
C GLY A 36 7.01 -1.65 11.84
N PRO A 37 8.33 -1.81 11.63
CA PRO A 37 9.23 -0.70 11.27
C PRO A 37 8.88 -0.06 9.91
N CYS A 38 8.16 -0.78 9.04
CA CYS A 38 7.68 -0.28 7.75
C CYS A 38 6.22 0.23 7.78
N GLY A 39 5.62 0.34 8.96
CA GLY A 39 4.18 0.60 9.10
C GLY A 39 3.73 1.97 8.62
N SER A 40 4.57 3.00 8.75
CA SER A 40 4.28 4.31 8.18
C SER A 40 4.17 4.26 6.66
N SER A 41 5.16 3.64 5.99
CA SER A 41 5.16 3.45 4.54
C SER A 41 4.01 2.55 4.07
N PHE A 42 3.65 1.53 4.85
CA PHE A 42 2.47 0.70 4.58
C PHE A 42 1.19 1.54 4.58
N VAL A 43 0.94 2.32 5.65
CA VAL A 43 -0.27 3.14 5.78
C VAL A 43 -0.36 4.14 4.63
N THR A 44 0.74 4.82 4.30
CA THR A 44 0.75 5.79 3.19
C THR A 44 0.51 5.12 1.84
N ALA A 45 1.19 4.01 1.54
CA ALA A 45 1.03 3.30 0.27
C ALA A 45 -0.38 2.71 0.12
N PHE A 46 -0.90 2.08 1.17
CA PHE A 46 -2.23 1.49 1.23
C PHE A 46 -3.32 2.55 1.06
N SER A 47 -3.21 3.66 1.77
CA SER A 47 -4.16 4.77 1.68
C SER A 47 -4.13 5.41 0.29
N CYS A 48 -2.94 5.66 -0.26
CA CYS A 48 -2.79 6.23 -1.60
C CYS A 48 -3.49 5.37 -2.66
N PHE A 49 -3.29 4.04 -2.64
CA PHE A 49 -3.91 3.14 -3.60
C PHE A 49 -5.45 3.15 -3.54
N HIS A 50 -6.02 3.20 -2.34
CA HIS A 50 -7.47 3.16 -2.16
C HIS A 50 -8.15 4.51 -2.42
N LEU A 51 -7.42 5.61 -2.20
CA LEU A 51 -7.88 6.98 -2.51
C LEU A 51 -7.73 7.30 -4.00
N SER A 52 -6.72 6.74 -4.68
CA SER A 52 -6.43 6.96 -6.09
C SER A 52 -7.67 6.93 -6.97
N ALA A 53 -7.80 7.98 -7.77
CA ALA A 53 -8.76 8.06 -8.87
C ALA A 53 -8.13 7.71 -10.22
N ALA A 54 -6.80 7.57 -10.33
CA ALA A 54 -6.17 7.26 -11.60
C ALA A 54 -6.56 5.92 -12.20
N GLU A 55 -6.37 5.81 -13.52
CA GLU A 55 -6.51 4.61 -14.32
C GLU A 55 -5.16 4.28 -14.99
N PRO A 56 -4.52 3.15 -14.66
CA PRO A 56 -4.93 2.17 -13.66
C PRO A 56 -4.79 2.69 -12.22
N ARG A 57 -5.68 2.24 -11.33
CA ARG A 57 -5.68 2.67 -9.91
C ARG A 57 -4.31 2.53 -9.26
N GLY A 58 -3.87 3.61 -8.62
CA GLY A 58 -2.62 3.68 -7.86
C GLY A 58 -1.38 3.84 -8.72
N CYS A 59 -1.53 4.15 -10.02
CA CYS A 59 -0.38 4.41 -10.87
C CYS A 59 0.39 5.67 -10.44
N GLU A 60 -0.28 6.67 -9.85
CA GLU A 60 0.39 7.82 -9.23
C GLU A 60 1.04 7.46 -7.89
N CYS A 61 0.59 6.38 -7.24
CA CYS A 61 1.10 5.89 -5.97
C CYS A 61 2.32 4.97 -6.11
N LEU A 62 2.85 4.76 -7.33
CA LEU A 62 3.91 3.80 -7.56
C LEU A 62 5.17 4.10 -6.74
N ALA A 63 5.57 5.38 -6.65
CA ALA A 63 6.75 5.79 -5.91
C ALA A 63 6.67 5.43 -4.42
N VAL A 64 5.53 5.68 -3.78
CA VAL A 64 5.32 5.34 -2.35
C VAL A 64 5.25 3.83 -2.14
N ASN A 65 4.66 3.09 -3.08
CA ASN A 65 4.64 1.62 -3.04
C ASN A 65 6.04 1.03 -3.17
N LEU A 66 6.89 1.59 -4.04
CA LEU A 66 8.29 1.17 -4.16
C LEU A 66 9.09 1.44 -2.89
N ALA A 67 8.84 2.56 -2.20
CA ALA A 67 9.47 2.87 -0.92
C ALA A 67 9.05 1.87 0.17
N PHE A 68 7.76 1.52 0.25
CA PHE A 68 7.29 0.47 1.16
C PHE A 68 7.92 -0.88 0.85
N ALA A 69 7.96 -1.29 -0.43
CA ALA A 69 8.61 -2.52 -0.84
C ALA A 69 10.14 -2.51 -0.55
N ALA A 70 10.79 -1.36 -0.66
CA ALA A 70 12.19 -1.20 -0.26
C ALA A 70 12.38 -1.39 1.25
N CYS A 71 11.47 -0.83 2.06
CA CYS A 71 11.49 -1.03 3.50
C CYS A 71 11.33 -2.51 3.88
N LEU A 72 10.35 -3.22 3.29
CA LEU A 72 10.17 -4.66 3.56
C LEU A 72 11.40 -5.50 3.15
N ARG A 73 12.08 -5.13 2.06
CA ARG A 73 13.34 -5.80 1.66
C ARG A 73 14.47 -5.57 2.66
N ALA A 74 14.51 -4.40 3.30
CA ALA A 74 15.49 -4.09 4.33
C ALA A 74 15.14 -4.71 5.70
N HIS A 75 13.86 -5.00 5.93
CA HIS A 75 13.33 -5.55 7.19
C HIS A 75 12.50 -6.81 6.90
N PRO A 76 13.14 -7.95 6.57
CA PRO A 76 12.43 -9.20 6.26
C PRO A 76 11.58 -9.73 7.43
N ASP A 77 11.88 -9.32 8.65
CA ASP A 77 11.13 -9.58 9.87
C ASP A 77 9.84 -8.73 10.01
N ALA A 78 9.73 -7.63 9.26
CA ALA A 78 8.59 -6.71 9.32
C ALA A 78 7.34 -7.22 8.59
N ALA A 79 7.49 -8.17 7.67
CA ALA A 79 6.38 -8.82 6.98
C ALA A 79 5.77 -9.91 7.89
N GLY A 80 5.03 -9.47 8.93
CA GLY A 80 4.10 -10.27 9.72
C GLY A 80 4.43 -11.76 9.90
N GLY A 81 5.34 -12.07 10.82
CA GLY A 81 5.42 -13.39 11.45
C GLY A 81 6.08 -14.51 10.64
N GLY A 82 7.38 -14.73 10.87
CA GLY A 82 7.98 -16.07 10.82
C GLY A 82 7.86 -16.82 9.50
N GLY A 83 8.47 -16.29 8.44
CA GLY A 83 8.61 -17.04 7.20
C GLY A 83 9.22 -16.18 6.14
N GLY A 84 10.56 -16.20 6.04
CA GLY A 84 11.24 -15.76 4.84
C GLY A 84 10.70 -16.55 3.66
N GLY A 85 9.71 -15.98 2.96
CA GLY A 85 9.45 -16.29 1.57
C GLY A 85 10.63 -15.73 0.78
N GLU A 86 11.76 -16.44 0.80
CA GLU A 86 12.77 -16.33 -0.22
C GLU A 86 12.01 -16.43 -1.55
N ARG A 87 11.94 -15.31 -2.30
CA ARG A 87 11.58 -15.39 -3.70
C ARG A 87 12.62 -16.33 -4.30
N PRO A 88 12.25 -17.53 -4.81
CA PRO A 88 13.23 -18.33 -5.53
C PRO A 88 13.80 -17.43 -6.64
N PRO A 89 15.12 -17.50 -6.90
CA PRO A 89 15.70 -16.76 -8.01
C PRO A 89 14.92 -17.11 -9.27
N ALA A 90 14.58 -16.10 -10.07
CA ALA A 90 13.96 -16.31 -11.36
C ALA A 90 14.95 -17.12 -12.21
N SER A 91 14.62 -18.38 -12.47
CA SER A 91 15.24 -19.19 -13.51
C SER A 91 14.78 -18.74 -14.89
#